data_AF-A0A7Y2P2I8-F1
#
_entry.id   AF-A0A7Y2P2I8-F1
#
_cell.length_a   1.000
_cell.length_b   1.000
_cell.length_c   1.000
_cell.angle_alpha   90.00
_cell.angle_beta   90.00
_cell.angle_gamma   90.00
#
_symmetry.space_group_name_H-M   'P 1'
#
loop_
_entity.id
_entity.type
_entity.pdbx_description
1 polymer ?
#
loop_
_entity_poly.entity_id
_entity_poly.type
_entity_poly.pdbx_seq_one_letter_code
_entity_poly.pdbx_strand_id
1 'polypeptide(L)'
;MSPLENKKRKEIIVRSSNAQIDQIFFIDGSDNSKAKSVSQFVNLSRSANFVDGSIVRSLDRVGYSPRVKICFDRPGNHHFTVKCLPLDGNAKYSSEELARNARFKWQSEPKSYTTDSGGSLILPAQDFYVSAAGHDRYFFQATDDSGKTITTGNLEVQRLIYYIELKMRSLSTCAKDLSIAQEEYTKHNIKLLKLPSVEMTYMPNIGHDEKGKFLDHATTAFRSSDAVNKAPHVIAIAYTGQLAVKKDGIRMLETSIQVGPNATPVIIQVKEKTPSSPLPEHRFLWKGLTENDSWFVSARFVKEGGKLTDVIQIPLEKCSALPMPETSQSSMEVSIDVSDLPKAIGSIELIVNVVDKMRAGMAFGGMNLICVCTMAWWETIEQTEQNQIIIHELGHKIGMVADGRRKLPDKPPTWYDNEKGHVGDHCFHGLPANRSRYDLNGDEKQSKCIMYGTTNGRSDFCINCAPIVRKLDISEGWDPL
;
A
#
# COMPACT_ATOMS: atom_id res chain seq x y z
N MET A 1 70.87 -70.08 -26.15
CA MET A 1 70.30 -70.07 -24.79
C MET A 1 70.31 -68.62 -24.27
N SER A 2 69.13 -68.10 -23.87
CA SER A 2 68.91 -66.89 -23.03
C SER A 2 69.23 -65.50 -23.65
N PRO A 3 68.59 -64.37 -23.22
CA PRO A 3 67.18 -64.07 -22.90
C PRO A 3 66.74 -62.66 -23.43
N LEU A 4 65.55 -62.20 -23.00
CA LEU A 4 65.01 -60.80 -22.96
C LEU A 4 63.84 -60.49 -23.92
N GLU A 5 62.66 -61.00 -23.57
CA GLU A 5 61.40 -60.31 -23.83
C GLU A 5 61.01 -59.49 -22.59
N ASN A 6 60.93 -58.17 -22.75
CA ASN A 6 60.53 -57.23 -21.72
C ASN A 6 59.09 -56.76 -22.03
N LYS A 7 58.08 -57.48 -21.51
CA LYS A 7 56.66 -57.12 -21.69
C LYS A 7 56.20 -56.23 -20.53
N LYS A 8 56.09 -54.92 -20.83
CA LYS A 8 55.44 -53.90 -20.00
C LYS A 8 54.07 -54.38 -19.54
N ARG A 9 53.89 -54.58 -18.23
CA ARG A 9 52.57 -54.60 -17.59
C ARG A 9 52.00 -53.19 -17.68
N LYS A 10 50.98 -53.00 -18.52
CA LYS A 10 50.04 -51.88 -18.40
C LYS A 10 49.20 -52.17 -17.16
N GLU A 11 49.40 -51.41 -16.09
CA GLU A 11 48.39 -51.24 -15.06
C GLU A 11 47.15 -50.64 -15.72
N ILE A 12 46.15 -51.48 -15.95
CA ILE A 12 44.80 -51.03 -16.21
C ILE A 12 44.27 -50.61 -14.84
N ILE A 13 44.41 -49.32 -14.52
CA ILE A 13 43.60 -48.69 -13.48
C ILE A 13 42.17 -48.74 -14.02
N VAL A 14 41.43 -49.79 -13.68
CA VAL A 14 39.97 -49.79 -13.77
C VAL A 14 39.51 -48.79 -12.70
N ARG A 15 39.48 -47.50 -13.06
CA ARG A 15 38.58 -46.58 -12.36
C ARG A 15 37.19 -47.17 -12.61
N SER A 16 36.56 -47.75 -11.59
CA SER A 16 35.12 -47.93 -11.62
C SER A 16 34.55 -46.54 -11.87
N SER A 17 34.16 -46.26 -13.10
CA SER A 17 33.56 -44.98 -13.43
C SER A 17 32.13 -45.05 -12.92
N ASN A 18 31.96 -44.90 -11.60
CA ASN A 18 30.64 -44.68 -11.04
C ASN A 18 30.07 -43.45 -11.73
N ALA A 19 28.80 -43.51 -12.10
CA ALA A 19 28.13 -42.34 -12.66
C ALA A 19 28.28 -41.18 -11.70
N GLN A 20 28.54 -40.00 -12.25
CA GLN A 20 28.73 -38.80 -11.47
C GLN A 20 27.69 -37.77 -11.85
N ILE A 21 27.26 -36.99 -10.86
CA ILE A 21 26.40 -35.86 -11.13
C ILE A 21 27.16 -34.86 -12.03
N ASP A 22 26.56 -34.45 -13.13
CA ASP A 22 27.17 -33.56 -14.11
C ASP A 22 26.60 -32.14 -13.97
N GLN A 23 25.28 -32.04 -13.85
CA GLN A 23 24.56 -30.76 -13.90
C GLN A 23 23.43 -30.67 -12.89
N ILE A 24 23.27 -29.45 -12.35
CA ILE A 24 22.10 -28.99 -11.63
C ILE A 24 21.77 -27.58 -12.12
N PHE A 25 20.51 -27.31 -12.46
CA PHE A 25 20.09 -26.01 -12.97
C PHE A 25 18.61 -25.73 -12.69
N PHE A 26 18.24 -24.44 -12.69
CA PHE A 26 16.85 -24.03 -12.69
C PHE A 26 16.23 -24.22 -14.06
N ILE A 27 14.99 -24.69 -14.09
CA ILE A 27 14.21 -24.76 -15.32
C ILE A 27 13.55 -23.38 -15.55
N ASP A 28 13.60 -22.89 -16.79
CA ASP A 28 12.89 -21.66 -17.19
C ASP A 28 12.19 -21.88 -18.55
N GLY A 29 10.99 -22.46 -18.52
CA GLY A 29 10.19 -22.75 -19.71
C GLY A 29 10.09 -24.24 -19.99
N SER A 30 10.76 -24.72 -21.05
CA SER A 30 10.78 -26.16 -21.34
C SER A 30 11.68 -26.90 -20.35
N ASP A 31 11.46 -28.19 -20.14
CA ASP A 31 12.20 -29.03 -19.17
C ASP A 31 13.72 -29.15 -19.45
N ASN A 32 14.18 -28.67 -20.61
CA ASN A 32 15.59 -28.61 -20.98
C ASN A 32 16.12 -27.18 -21.10
N SER A 33 15.29 -26.16 -20.85
CA SER A 33 15.68 -24.76 -20.79
C SER A 33 16.43 -24.50 -19.49
N LYS A 34 17.74 -24.30 -19.59
CA LYS A 34 18.64 -24.19 -18.44
C LYS A 34 18.87 -22.73 -18.08
N ALA A 35 18.58 -22.37 -16.84
CA ALA A 35 18.97 -21.09 -16.25
C ALA A 35 19.94 -21.32 -15.09
N LYS A 36 21.08 -20.63 -15.12
CA LYS A 36 22.09 -20.70 -14.04
C LYS A 36 21.60 -19.97 -12.80
N SER A 37 21.08 -18.75 -12.97
CA SER A 37 20.48 -17.93 -11.93
C SER A 37 19.12 -17.43 -12.39
N VAL A 38 18.20 -17.19 -11.46
CA VAL A 38 16.81 -16.84 -11.77
C VAL A 38 16.22 -15.90 -10.72
N SER A 39 15.21 -15.13 -11.12
CA SER A 39 14.29 -14.48 -10.19
C SER A 39 13.03 -15.32 -10.01
N GLN A 40 12.43 -15.27 -8.83
CA GLN A 40 11.22 -16.02 -8.48
C GLN A 40 10.17 -15.08 -7.89
N PHE A 41 9.04 -14.93 -8.58
CA PHE A 41 7.88 -14.18 -8.10
C PHE A 41 7.03 -15.05 -7.17
N VAL A 42 7.33 -14.99 -5.88
CA VAL A 42 6.78 -15.93 -4.89
C VAL A 42 5.32 -15.67 -4.52
N ASN A 43 4.84 -14.44 -4.76
CA ASN A 43 3.45 -14.10 -4.49
C ASN A 43 2.48 -14.53 -5.59
N LEU A 44 2.94 -14.72 -6.82
CA LEU A 44 2.07 -15.06 -7.93
C LEU A 44 1.77 -16.56 -7.92
N SER A 45 0.50 -16.91 -8.12
CA SER A 45 0.11 -18.31 -8.33
C SER A 45 0.62 -18.82 -9.68
N ARG A 46 0.73 -20.15 -9.82
CA ARG A 46 1.18 -20.79 -11.06
C ARG A 46 0.07 -20.75 -12.12
N SER A 47 -0.06 -19.61 -12.80
CA SER A 47 -1.07 -19.35 -13.83
C SER A 47 -0.44 -18.68 -15.07
N ALA A 48 -0.91 -19.09 -16.25
CA ALA A 48 -0.45 -18.52 -17.52
C ALA A 48 -0.79 -17.03 -17.65
N ASN A 49 -1.80 -16.55 -16.93
CA ASN A 49 -2.22 -15.14 -16.96
C ASN A 49 -1.11 -14.19 -16.50
N PHE A 50 -0.14 -14.66 -15.72
CA PHE A 50 0.99 -13.84 -15.28
C PHE A 50 2.18 -13.87 -16.23
N VAL A 51 2.25 -14.83 -17.14
CA VAL A 51 3.37 -15.01 -18.06
C VAL A 51 3.23 -14.05 -19.23
N ASP A 52 4.17 -13.11 -19.35
CA ASP A 52 4.22 -12.10 -20.40
C ASP A 52 5.45 -12.25 -21.32
N GLY A 53 6.30 -13.26 -21.06
CA GLY A 53 7.51 -13.54 -21.83
C GLY A 53 8.66 -12.55 -21.61
N SER A 54 8.46 -11.50 -20.81
CA SER A 54 9.44 -10.44 -20.58
C SER A 54 9.83 -10.34 -19.10
N ILE A 55 8.89 -9.91 -18.26
CA ILE A 55 9.05 -9.79 -16.81
C ILE A 55 8.88 -11.17 -16.18
N VAL A 56 7.75 -11.83 -16.48
CA VAL A 56 7.51 -13.21 -16.09
C VAL A 56 7.70 -14.06 -17.33
N ARG A 57 8.91 -14.60 -17.48
CA ARG A 57 9.32 -15.33 -18.69
C ARG A 57 8.62 -16.67 -18.87
N SER A 58 8.31 -17.36 -17.78
CA SER A 58 7.68 -18.68 -17.80
C SER A 58 6.92 -18.97 -16.51
N LEU A 59 6.09 -20.02 -16.53
CA LEU A 59 5.42 -20.55 -15.34
C LEU A 59 6.39 -21.00 -14.24
N ASP A 60 7.66 -21.24 -14.55
CA ASP A 60 8.66 -21.67 -13.57
C ASP A 60 9.20 -20.53 -12.72
N ARG A 61 8.97 -19.28 -13.15
CA ARG A 61 9.38 -18.07 -12.43
C ARG A 61 8.31 -17.56 -11.46
N VAL A 62 7.18 -18.26 -11.30
CA VAL A 62 6.11 -17.91 -10.36
C VAL A 62 5.91 -18.97 -9.28
N GLY A 63 5.35 -18.56 -8.16
CA GLY A 63 5.17 -19.38 -6.97
C GLY A 63 6.46 -19.53 -6.16
N TYR A 64 6.34 -20.16 -5.01
CA TYR A 64 7.42 -20.29 -4.01
C TYR A 64 8.23 -21.59 -4.13
N SER A 65 7.90 -22.46 -5.09
CA SER A 65 8.59 -23.74 -5.32
C SER A 65 9.30 -23.71 -6.68
N PRO A 66 10.61 -23.41 -6.70
CA PRO A 66 11.37 -23.36 -7.95
C PRO A 66 11.55 -24.76 -8.53
N ARG A 67 11.47 -24.87 -9.86
CA ARG A 67 11.81 -26.12 -10.56
C ARG A 67 13.31 -26.23 -10.79
N VAL A 68 13.88 -27.35 -10.36
CA VAL A 68 15.30 -27.67 -10.46
C VAL A 68 15.45 -29.05 -11.10
N LYS A 69 16.38 -29.17 -12.04
CA LYS A 69 16.72 -30.43 -12.71
C LYS A 69 18.15 -30.85 -12.41
N ILE A 70 18.34 -32.14 -12.20
CA ILE A 70 19.62 -32.81 -11.98
C ILE A 70 19.86 -33.77 -13.15
N CYS A 71 21.10 -33.80 -13.65
CA CYS A 71 21.54 -34.76 -14.67
C CYS A 71 22.87 -35.39 -14.26
N PHE A 72 22.99 -36.70 -14.47
CA PHE A 72 24.23 -37.47 -14.36
C PHE A 72 24.93 -37.56 -15.72
N ASP A 73 26.22 -37.89 -15.68
CA ASP A 73 27.08 -38.05 -16.86
C ASP A 73 26.73 -39.26 -17.74
N ARG A 74 25.83 -40.14 -17.27
CA ARG A 74 25.38 -41.33 -17.99
C ARG A 74 23.97 -41.79 -17.57
N PRO A 75 23.26 -42.54 -18.44
CA PRO A 75 21.98 -43.16 -18.09
C PRO A 75 22.07 -44.11 -16.88
N GLY A 76 20.94 -44.36 -16.25
CA GLY A 76 20.82 -45.23 -15.08
C GLY A 76 20.17 -44.56 -13.88
N ASN A 77 19.76 -45.39 -12.92
CA ASN A 77 19.17 -44.94 -11.67
C ASN A 77 20.29 -44.66 -10.67
N HIS A 78 20.56 -43.38 -10.41
CA HIS A 78 21.66 -42.94 -9.56
C HIS A 78 21.11 -42.22 -8.34
N HIS A 79 21.61 -42.57 -7.16
CA HIS A 79 21.22 -41.92 -5.91
C HIS A 79 21.98 -40.60 -5.71
N PHE A 80 21.30 -39.63 -5.12
CA PHE A 80 21.88 -38.33 -4.75
C PHE A 80 21.06 -37.66 -3.66
N THR A 81 21.67 -36.68 -2.99
CA THR A 81 21.02 -35.83 -2.00
C THR A 81 21.04 -34.37 -2.45
N VAL A 82 19.98 -33.62 -2.19
CA VAL A 82 19.85 -32.20 -2.53
C VAL A 82 19.58 -31.36 -1.29
N LYS A 83 20.16 -30.16 -1.24
CA LYS A 83 19.92 -29.12 -0.22
C LYS A 83 19.56 -27.80 -0.89
N CYS A 84 18.65 -27.04 -0.29
CA CYS A 84 18.41 -25.64 -0.62
C CYS A 84 19.08 -24.78 0.46
N LEU A 85 20.09 -24.02 0.08
CA LEU A 85 20.93 -23.27 1.01
C LEU A 85 20.68 -21.77 0.85
N PRO A 86 20.41 -21.03 1.95
CA PRO A 86 20.27 -19.58 1.90
C PRO A 86 21.64 -18.92 1.73
N LEU A 87 21.65 -17.72 1.13
CA LEU A 87 22.80 -16.82 1.16
C LEU A 87 22.72 -15.84 2.35
N ASP A 88 23.86 -15.20 2.61
CA ASP A 88 23.94 -14.13 3.60
C ASP A 88 23.00 -12.96 3.25
N GLY A 89 22.40 -12.40 4.29
CA GLY A 89 21.51 -11.24 4.20
C GLY A 89 20.03 -11.56 4.01
N ASN A 90 19.63 -12.83 3.97
CA ASN A 90 18.21 -13.23 3.99
C ASN A 90 17.48 -12.71 5.24
N ALA A 91 16.18 -12.49 5.11
CA ALA A 91 15.35 -11.99 6.19
C ALA A 91 15.35 -12.97 7.38
N LYS A 92 15.49 -12.41 8.58
CA LYS A 92 15.42 -13.17 9.83
C LYS A 92 14.01 -13.06 10.40
N TYR A 93 13.40 -14.21 10.66
CA TYR A 93 12.08 -14.27 11.27
C TYR A 93 12.18 -14.71 12.74
N SER A 94 11.32 -14.15 13.60
CA SER A 94 11.15 -14.63 14.97
C SER A 94 10.46 -15.99 15.00
N SER A 95 10.54 -16.67 16.15
CA SER A 95 9.83 -17.95 16.35
C SER A 95 8.32 -17.78 16.21
N GLU A 96 7.79 -16.65 16.66
CA GLU A 96 6.37 -16.28 16.58
C GLU A 96 5.96 -16.02 15.12
N GLU A 97 6.77 -15.27 14.36
CA GLU A 97 6.57 -15.09 12.92
C GLU A 97 6.52 -16.44 12.18
N LEU A 98 7.49 -17.31 12.44
CA LEU A 98 7.59 -18.65 11.84
C LEU A 98 6.41 -19.56 12.21
N ALA A 99 5.83 -19.39 13.39
CA ALA A 99 4.64 -20.13 13.81
C ALA A 99 3.36 -19.61 13.14
N ARG A 100 3.28 -18.29 12.89
CA ARG A 100 2.10 -17.63 12.29
C ARG A 100 1.97 -17.82 10.79
N ASN A 101 3.08 -17.88 10.05
CA ASN A 101 3.05 -17.99 8.60
C ASN A 101 4.08 -18.98 8.06
N ALA A 102 3.61 -20.05 7.41
CA ALA A 102 4.46 -21.04 6.76
C ALA A 102 5.31 -20.45 5.61
N ARG A 103 4.91 -19.31 5.03
CA ARG A 103 5.68 -18.59 3.99
C ARG A 103 6.90 -17.86 4.52
N PHE A 104 7.09 -17.80 5.83
CA PHE A 104 8.31 -17.27 6.45
C PHE A 104 9.41 -18.33 6.59
N LYS A 105 9.19 -19.53 6.07
CA LYS A 105 10.14 -20.65 6.07
C LYS A 105 10.59 -20.98 4.64
N TRP A 106 11.77 -21.58 4.54
CA TRP A 106 12.21 -22.31 3.36
C TRP A 106 12.45 -23.77 3.74
N GLN A 107 12.59 -24.64 2.73
CA GLN A 107 12.96 -26.03 2.97
C GLN A 107 14.47 -26.13 3.26
N SER A 108 14.84 -26.24 4.54
CA SER A 108 16.24 -26.40 4.98
C SER A 108 16.73 -27.84 4.91
N GLU A 109 15.83 -28.81 5.10
CA GLU A 109 16.25 -30.20 5.27
C GLU A 109 16.71 -30.82 3.95
N PRO A 110 17.86 -31.54 3.95
CA PRO A 110 18.29 -32.32 2.81
C PRO A 110 17.26 -33.37 2.42
N LYS A 111 17.11 -33.62 1.12
CA LYS A 111 16.25 -34.69 0.60
C LYS A 111 17.03 -35.58 -0.36
N SER A 112 16.77 -36.88 -0.29
CA SER A 112 17.45 -37.88 -1.12
C SER A 112 16.53 -38.37 -2.23
N TYR A 113 17.10 -38.61 -3.40
CA TYR A 113 16.40 -38.97 -4.62
C TYR A 113 17.17 -40.02 -5.42
N THR A 114 16.51 -40.58 -6.42
CA THR A 114 17.11 -41.44 -7.43
C THR A 114 16.65 -40.98 -8.81
N THR A 115 17.56 -40.88 -9.77
CA THR A 115 17.20 -40.54 -11.16
C THR A 115 16.37 -41.62 -11.83
N ASP A 116 15.69 -41.27 -12.91
CA ASP A 116 15.12 -42.25 -13.82
C ASP A 116 16.21 -43.00 -14.61
N SER A 117 15.79 -43.97 -15.44
CA SER A 117 16.71 -44.75 -16.28
C SER A 117 17.51 -43.91 -17.28
N GLY A 118 17.08 -42.68 -17.57
CA GLY A 118 17.79 -41.73 -18.42
C GLY A 118 18.91 -40.98 -17.71
N GLY A 119 19.07 -41.16 -16.39
CA GLY A 119 20.13 -40.49 -15.61
C GLY A 119 19.78 -39.04 -15.25
N SER A 120 18.50 -38.66 -15.26
CA SER A 120 18.09 -37.32 -14.84
C SER A 120 16.87 -37.34 -13.93
N LEU A 121 16.65 -36.23 -13.20
CA LEU A 121 15.45 -36.03 -12.41
C LEU A 121 15.11 -34.54 -12.35
N ILE A 122 13.85 -34.20 -12.60
CA ILE A 122 13.28 -32.92 -12.16
C ILE A 122 12.76 -33.14 -10.75
N LEU A 123 13.22 -32.34 -9.79
CA LEU A 123 12.81 -32.50 -8.40
C LEU A 123 11.27 -32.40 -8.30
N PRO A 124 10.62 -33.24 -7.46
CA PRO A 124 9.18 -33.18 -7.29
C PRO A 124 8.72 -31.79 -6.87
N ALA A 125 7.54 -31.39 -7.36
CA ALA A 125 6.98 -30.09 -7.01
C ALA A 125 6.76 -30.00 -5.49
N GLN A 126 6.97 -28.81 -4.92
CA GLN A 126 6.80 -28.52 -3.49
C GLN A 126 7.80 -29.18 -2.55
N ASP A 127 8.68 -30.08 -3.03
CA ASP A 127 9.69 -30.68 -2.17
C ASP A 127 10.67 -29.64 -1.63
N PHE A 128 10.95 -28.61 -2.43
CA PHE A 128 11.69 -27.44 -2.02
C PHE A 128 10.86 -26.18 -2.24
N TYR A 129 10.93 -25.29 -1.26
CA TYR A 129 10.29 -23.99 -1.27
C TYR A 129 11.18 -22.93 -0.63
N VAL A 130 10.97 -21.67 -1.01
CA VAL A 130 11.66 -20.49 -0.50
C VAL A 130 10.73 -19.58 0.29
N SER A 131 11.31 -18.70 1.13
CA SER A 131 10.52 -17.76 1.94
C SER A 131 9.87 -16.67 1.06
N ALA A 132 8.89 -15.95 1.62
CA ALA A 132 8.21 -14.85 0.96
C ALA A 132 9.03 -13.54 0.88
N ALA A 133 10.13 -13.43 1.64
CA ALA A 133 10.83 -12.16 1.78
C ALA A 133 11.51 -11.75 0.48
N GLY A 134 11.27 -10.51 0.05
CA GLY A 134 12.02 -9.90 -1.05
C GLY A 134 13.52 -9.88 -0.72
N HIS A 135 14.37 -9.97 -1.74
CA HIS A 135 15.84 -10.06 -1.65
C HIS A 135 16.40 -11.33 -1.01
N ASP A 136 15.56 -12.25 -0.53
CA ASP A 136 16.06 -13.54 -0.08
C ASP A 136 16.64 -14.30 -1.26
N ARG A 137 17.84 -14.87 -1.06
CA ARG A 137 18.56 -15.60 -2.08
C ARG A 137 18.91 -17.01 -1.63
N TYR A 138 18.85 -17.92 -2.57
CA TYR A 138 19.08 -19.34 -2.34
C TYR A 138 19.86 -19.96 -3.49
N PHE A 139 20.58 -21.04 -3.23
CA PHE A 139 21.12 -21.92 -4.26
C PHE A 139 20.88 -23.37 -3.87
N PHE A 140 20.84 -24.24 -4.88
CA PHE A 140 20.66 -25.67 -4.67
C PHE A 140 22.01 -26.35 -4.79
N GLN A 141 22.28 -27.29 -3.88
CA GLN A 141 23.47 -28.12 -3.88
C GLN A 141 23.03 -29.58 -4.00
N ALA A 142 23.61 -30.32 -4.94
CA ALA A 142 23.39 -31.75 -5.07
C ALA A 142 24.70 -32.51 -4.92
N THR A 143 24.64 -33.62 -4.19
CA THR A 143 25.78 -34.49 -3.88
C THR A 143 25.45 -35.93 -4.24
N ASP A 144 26.30 -36.58 -5.05
CA ASP A 144 26.17 -38.00 -5.40
C ASP A 144 26.88 -38.94 -4.40
N ASP A 145 26.69 -40.25 -4.58
CA ASP A 145 27.28 -41.29 -3.72
C ASP A 145 28.82 -41.34 -3.77
N SER A 146 29.43 -40.74 -4.79
CA SER A 146 30.89 -40.60 -4.88
C SER A 146 31.40 -39.40 -4.08
N GLY A 147 30.51 -38.61 -3.50
CA GLY A 147 30.81 -37.37 -2.78
C GLY A 147 30.99 -36.16 -3.70
N LYS A 148 30.80 -36.30 -5.01
CA LYS A 148 30.88 -35.16 -5.93
C LYS A 148 29.70 -34.24 -5.68
N THR A 149 29.99 -32.95 -5.54
CA THR A 149 28.99 -31.93 -5.24
C THR A 149 28.99 -30.86 -6.32
N ILE A 150 27.79 -30.46 -6.77
CA ILE A 150 27.59 -29.36 -7.72
C ILE A 150 26.47 -28.44 -7.24
N THR A 151 26.47 -27.19 -7.70
CA THR A 151 25.48 -26.19 -7.29
C THR A 151 24.86 -25.45 -8.46
N THR A 152 23.66 -24.94 -8.26
CA THR A 152 23.09 -23.92 -9.16
C THR A 152 23.81 -22.59 -8.99
N GLY A 153 23.47 -21.60 -9.82
CA GLY A 153 23.62 -20.20 -9.42
C GLY A 153 22.53 -19.79 -8.43
N ASN A 154 22.24 -18.49 -8.38
CA ASN A 154 21.37 -17.92 -7.35
C ASN A 154 19.93 -17.82 -7.85
N LEU A 155 19.00 -18.21 -6.99
CA LEU A 155 17.61 -17.78 -7.05
C LEU A 155 17.45 -16.55 -6.17
N GLU A 156 16.80 -15.51 -6.68
CA GLU A 156 16.43 -14.31 -5.92
C GLU A 156 14.91 -14.17 -5.83
N VAL A 157 14.42 -13.99 -4.61
CA VAL A 157 13.00 -13.80 -4.32
C VAL A 157 12.56 -12.38 -4.65
N GLN A 158 11.50 -12.30 -5.44
CA GLN A 158 10.81 -11.07 -5.83
C GLN A 158 9.32 -11.21 -5.64
N ARG A 159 8.63 -10.08 -5.62
CA ARG A 159 7.17 -9.99 -5.61
C ARG A 159 6.73 -9.06 -6.73
N LEU A 160 5.61 -9.35 -7.37
CA LEU A 160 5.04 -8.54 -8.45
C LEU A 160 3.62 -8.12 -8.08
N ILE A 161 3.36 -6.82 -8.12
CA ILE A 161 2.04 -6.23 -7.97
C ILE A 161 1.74 -5.48 -9.27
N TYR A 162 0.65 -5.83 -9.92
CA TYR A 162 0.11 -5.03 -11.01
C TYR A 162 -0.63 -3.83 -10.42
N TYR A 163 -0.67 -2.70 -11.13
CA TYR A 163 -1.57 -1.62 -10.76
C TYR A 163 -2.24 -1.02 -11.98
N ILE A 164 -3.46 -0.55 -11.79
CA ILE A 164 -4.21 0.21 -12.79
C ILE A 164 -4.62 1.54 -12.18
N GLU A 165 -4.49 2.61 -12.96
CA GLU A 165 -5.01 3.92 -12.56
C GLU A 165 -6.44 4.08 -13.08
N LEU A 166 -7.38 4.33 -12.18
CA LEU A 166 -8.77 4.68 -12.51
C LEU A 166 -8.90 6.21 -12.37
N LYS A 167 -8.84 6.92 -13.49
CA LYS A 167 -8.84 8.40 -13.52
C LYS A 167 -10.25 8.92 -13.70
N MET A 168 -10.73 9.79 -12.83
CA MET A 168 -12.01 10.46 -13.06
C MET A 168 -11.96 11.28 -14.34
N ARG A 169 -13.03 11.21 -15.14
CA ARG A 169 -13.20 12.09 -16.31
C ARG A 169 -13.03 13.55 -15.91
N SER A 170 -12.37 14.32 -16.76
CA SER A 170 -12.11 15.75 -16.57
C SER A 170 -11.20 16.10 -15.37
N LEU A 171 -10.65 15.12 -14.63
CA LEU A 171 -9.71 15.38 -13.54
C LEU A 171 -8.28 15.52 -14.09
N SER A 172 -7.85 16.76 -14.31
CA SER A 172 -6.59 17.09 -15.00
C SER A 172 -5.34 17.04 -14.12
N THR A 173 -5.52 16.96 -12.80
CA THR A 173 -4.46 17.04 -11.78
C THR A 173 -3.96 15.70 -11.29
N CYS A 174 -4.38 14.58 -11.88
CA CYS A 174 -3.85 13.26 -11.55
C CYS A 174 -2.34 13.19 -11.84
N ALA A 175 -1.59 12.47 -11.00
CA ALA A 175 -0.19 12.17 -11.25
C ALA A 175 0.02 11.61 -12.67
N LYS A 176 1.04 12.12 -13.36
CA LYS A 176 1.43 11.68 -14.70
C LYS A 176 2.43 10.53 -14.64
N ASP A 177 3.20 10.49 -13.56
CA ASP A 177 4.25 9.51 -13.30
C ASP A 177 4.23 9.04 -11.84
N LEU A 178 4.44 7.74 -11.66
CA LEU A 178 4.47 7.04 -10.38
C LEU A 178 5.86 6.46 -10.06
N SER A 179 6.91 6.94 -10.73
CA SER A 179 8.30 6.47 -10.56
C SER A 179 8.75 6.48 -9.11
N ILE A 180 8.46 7.53 -8.33
CA ILE A 180 8.84 7.63 -6.91
C ILE A 180 8.24 6.47 -6.11
N ALA A 181 6.95 6.17 -6.34
CA ALA A 181 6.32 5.01 -5.70
C ALA A 181 6.95 3.70 -6.18
N GLN A 182 7.17 3.53 -7.49
CA GLN A 182 7.79 2.33 -8.05
C GLN A 182 9.21 2.09 -7.49
N GLU A 183 10.01 3.15 -7.35
CA GLU A 183 11.36 3.12 -6.80
C GLU A 183 11.35 2.69 -5.34
N GLU A 184 10.46 3.24 -4.51
CA GLU A 184 10.38 2.85 -3.09
C GLU A 184 10.08 1.36 -2.93
N TYR A 185 9.09 0.83 -3.65
CA TYR A 185 8.76 -0.60 -3.57
C TYR A 185 9.86 -1.49 -4.17
N THR A 186 10.57 -1.01 -5.18
CA THR A 186 11.70 -1.73 -5.80
C THR A 186 12.83 -1.95 -4.80
N LYS A 187 13.09 -1.01 -3.87
CA LYS A 187 14.08 -1.19 -2.78
C LYS A 187 13.81 -2.44 -1.94
N HIS A 188 12.57 -2.94 -1.92
CA HIS A 188 12.14 -4.10 -1.14
C HIS A 188 11.83 -5.34 -2.02
N ASN A 189 12.31 -5.37 -3.26
CA ASN A 189 12.04 -6.42 -4.26
C ASN A 189 10.53 -6.64 -4.50
N ILE A 190 9.75 -5.56 -4.44
CA ILE A 190 8.37 -5.52 -4.90
C ILE A 190 8.35 -4.71 -6.20
N LYS A 191 8.14 -5.40 -7.32
CA LYS A 191 7.98 -4.76 -8.62
C LYS A 191 6.54 -4.28 -8.79
N LEU A 192 6.37 -2.99 -9.06
CA LEU A 192 5.07 -2.42 -9.42
C LEU A 192 4.95 -2.28 -10.94
N LEU A 193 4.01 -3.00 -11.54
CA LEU A 193 3.82 -3.01 -12.99
C LEU A 193 2.52 -2.33 -13.40
N LYS A 194 2.65 -1.23 -14.14
CA LYS A 194 1.52 -0.45 -14.65
C LYS A 194 0.76 -1.22 -15.73
N LEU A 195 -0.55 -1.27 -15.60
CA LEU A 195 -1.49 -1.61 -16.66
C LEU A 195 -2.03 -0.34 -17.33
N PRO A 196 -2.57 -0.41 -18.55
CA PRO A 196 -3.22 0.73 -19.19
C PRO A 196 -4.28 1.35 -18.27
N SER A 197 -4.17 2.65 -18.02
CA SER A 197 -5.14 3.40 -17.21
C SER A 197 -6.50 3.39 -17.89
N VAL A 198 -7.56 3.48 -17.10
CA VAL A 198 -8.95 3.63 -17.61
C VAL A 198 -9.61 4.82 -16.92
N GLU A 199 -10.65 5.35 -17.57
CA GLU A 199 -11.46 6.40 -17.00
C GLU A 199 -12.58 5.84 -16.13
N MET A 200 -12.99 6.61 -15.12
CA MET A 200 -14.21 6.37 -14.35
C MET A 200 -15.05 7.65 -14.25
N THR A 201 -16.31 7.50 -13.85
CA THR A 201 -17.23 8.63 -13.66
C THR A 201 -16.68 9.63 -12.64
N TYR A 202 -16.78 10.92 -12.97
CA TYR A 202 -16.34 12.01 -12.10
C TYR A 202 -17.18 12.12 -10.83
N MET A 203 -16.52 12.39 -9.71
CA MET A 203 -17.14 12.78 -8.45
C MET A 203 -16.32 13.91 -7.82
N PRO A 204 -16.93 15.05 -7.46
CA PRO A 204 -16.18 16.20 -6.93
C PRO A 204 -15.64 15.95 -5.51
N ASN A 205 -16.37 15.18 -4.71
CA ASN A 205 -15.99 14.79 -3.36
C ASN A 205 -16.49 13.36 -3.06
N ILE A 206 -15.73 12.65 -2.23
CA ILE A 206 -16.15 11.37 -1.65
C ILE A 206 -16.28 11.57 -0.14
N GLY A 207 -17.50 11.67 0.37
CA GLY A 207 -17.80 11.70 1.79
C GLY A 207 -18.23 10.33 2.33
N HIS A 208 -18.93 10.36 3.46
CA HIS A 208 -19.51 9.15 4.04
C HIS A 208 -20.59 8.54 3.13
N ASP A 209 -21.47 9.40 2.61
CA ASP A 209 -22.65 8.99 1.86
C ASP A 209 -22.32 8.64 0.40
N GLU A 210 -21.25 9.21 -0.15
CA GLU A 210 -20.80 8.95 -1.52
C GLU A 210 -19.95 7.68 -1.66
N LYS A 211 -19.50 7.09 -0.55
CA LYS A 211 -18.60 5.93 -0.55
C LYS A 211 -19.13 4.78 -1.41
N GLY A 212 -20.43 4.46 -1.32
CA GLY A 212 -21.04 3.40 -2.11
C GLY A 212 -20.95 3.66 -3.62
N LYS A 213 -21.34 4.86 -4.06
CA LYS A 213 -21.29 5.27 -5.47
C LYS A 213 -19.86 5.27 -6.01
N PHE A 214 -18.89 5.72 -5.20
CA PHE A 214 -17.48 5.68 -5.59
C PHE A 214 -17.01 4.25 -5.84
N LEU A 215 -17.35 3.31 -4.95
CA LEU A 215 -17.04 1.90 -5.13
C LEU A 215 -17.68 1.34 -6.40
N ASP A 216 -18.94 1.68 -6.69
CA ASP A 216 -19.63 1.23 -7.91
C ASP A 216 -18.94 1.75 -9.19
N HIS A 217 -18.55 3.03 -9.21
CA HIS A 217 -17.82 3.62 -10.33
C HIS A 217 -16.44 2.99 -10.53
N ALA A 218 -15.67 2.83 -9.45
CA ALA A 218 -14.36 2.19 -9.49
C ALA A 218 -14.47 0.73 -9.95
N THR A 219 -15.47 0.01 -9.46
CA THR A 219 -15.76 -1.38 -9.84
C THR A 219 -16.10 -1.50 -11.31
N THR A 220 -16.97 -0.63 -11.82
CA THR A 220 -17.35 -0.61 -13.23
C THR A 220 -16.13 -0.37 -14.13
N ALA A 221 -15.29 0.61 -13.79
CA ALA A 221 -14.07 0.90 -14.53
C ALA A 221 -13.06 -0.25 -14.46
N PHE A 222 -12.81 -0.81 -13.28
CA PHE A 222 -11.91 -1.94 -13.08
C PHE A 222 -12.34 -3.16 -13.92
N ARG A 223 -13.62 -3.54 -13.84
CA ARG A 223 -14.18 -4.71 -14.55
C ARG A 223 -14.19 -4.55 -16.07
N SER A 224 -14.16 -3.31 -16.57
CA SER A 224 -14.05 -3.01 -18.00
C SER A 224 -12.62 -3.06 -18.55
N SER A 225 -11.61 -3.27 -17.69
CA SER A 225 -10.19 -3.23 -18.06
C SER A 225 -9.54 -4.61 -18.04
N ASP A 226 -8.36 -4.72 -18.63
CA ASP A 226 -7.53 -5.94 -18.57
C ASP A 226 -7.03 -6.29 -17.17
N ALA A 227 -7.21 -5.40 -16.19
CA ALA A 227 -6.80 -5.63 -14.80
C ALA A 227 -7.50 -6.84 -14.18
N VAL A 228 -8.73 -7.17 -14.60
CA VAL A 228 -9.45 -8.37 -14.13
C VAL A 228 -8.64 -9.65 -14.32
N ASN A 229 -7.81 -9.71 -15.38
CA ASN A 229 -6.99 -10.88 -15.71
C ASN A 229 -5.75 -11.01 -14.81
N LYS A 230 -5.46 -9.98 -14.00
CA LYS A 230 -4.33 -9.93 -13.07
C LYS A 230 -4.75 -10.06 -11.60
N ALA A 231 -6.06 -10.18 -11.32
CA ALA A 231 -6.55 -10.51 -9.99
C ALA A 231 -6.00 -11.87 -9.51
N PRO A 232 -5.71 -12.04 -8.21
CA PRO A 232 -5.88 -11.07 -7.13
C PRO A 232 -4.66 -10.15 -6.90
N HIS A 233 -3.64 -10.16 -7.77
CA HIS A 233 -2.37 -9.44 -7.58
C HIS A 233 -2.32 -8.09 -8.31
N VAL A 234 -3.45 -7.39 -8.35
CA VAL A 234 -3.58 -6.08 -8.99
C VAL A 234 -4.24 -5.10 -8.04
N ILE A 235 -3.72 -3.88 -7.93
CA ILE A 235 -4.31 -2.79 -7.15
C ILE A 235 -4.87 -1.71 -8.08
N ALA A 236 -6.11 -1.34 -7.89
CA ALA A 236 -6.71 -0.16 -8.47
C ALA A 236 -6.31 1.09 -7.67
N ILE A 237 -5.75 2.08 -8.36
CA ILE A 237 -5.44 3.41 -7.85
C ILE A 237 -6.48 4.36 -8.43
N ALA A 238 -7.52 4.66 -7.65
CA ALA A 238 -8.61 5.52 -8.07
C ALA A 238 -8.36 6.97 -7.65
N TYR A 239 -8.37 7.89 -8.61
CA TYR A 239 -8.17 9.31 -8.33
C TYR A 239 -9.50 10.01 -8.06
N THR A 240 -9.54 10.92 -7.09
CA THR A 240 -10.70 11.76 -6.79
C THR A 240 -10.31 13.22 -6.70
N GLY A 241 -11.26 14.13 -6.89
CA GLY A 241 -11.07 15.54 -6.57
C GLY A 241 -10.71 15.69 -5.08
N GLN A 242 -11.66 15.36 -4.21
CA GLN A 242 -11.54 15.52 -2.76
C GLN A 242 -12.09 14.32 -1.98
N LEU A 243 -11.66 14.18 -0.74
CA LEU A 243 -12.09 13.15 0.22
C LEU A 243 -12.39 13.82 1.57
N ALA A 244 -13.42 14.66 1.56
CA ALA A 244 -13.91 15.41 2.70
C ALA A 244 -15.17 14.78 3.27
N VAL A 245 -15.31 14.83 4.60
CA VAL A 245 -16.51 14.37 5.30
C VAL A 245 -17.23 15.58 5.87
N LYS A 246 -18.51 15.69 5.52
CA LYS A 246 -19.38 16.76 5.97
C LYS A 246 -19.86 16.49 7.39
N LYS A 247 -19.98 17.56 8.17
CA LYS A 247 -20.73 17.58 9.43
C LYS A 247 -21.78 18.66 9.37
N ASP A 248 -23.03 18.22 9.38
CA ASP A 248 -24.17 19.11 9.17
C ASP A 248 -24.61 19.81 10.44
N GLY A 249 -25.18 21.01 10.28
CA GLY A 249 -26.01 21.63 11.30
C GLY A 249 -25.26 22.17 12.52
N ILE A 250 -24.01 22.61 12.37
CA ILE A 250 -23.25 23.21 13.49
C ILE A 250 -23.82 24.58 13.81
N ARG A 251 -24.22 24.75 15.07
CA ARG A 251 -24.84 25.97 15.60
C ARG A 251 -23.80 26.90 16.23
N MET A 252 -23.75 28.13 15.74
CA MET A 252 -23.05 29.26 16.35
C MET A 252 -24.06 30.19 17.01
N LEU A 253 -23.72 30.72 18.18
CA LEU A 253 -24.54 31.69 18.90
C LEU A 253 -23.66 32.84 19.36
N GLU A 254 -23.90 34.02 18.79
CA GLU A 254 -23.29 35.27 19.25
C GLU A 254 -24.34 36.10 19.96
N THR A 255 -24.01 36.63 21.13
CA THR A 255 -24.96 37.35 22.01
C THR A 255 -24.57 38.82 22.10
N SER A 256 -25.49 39.65 22.61
CA SER A 256 -25.26 41.09 22.81
C SER A 256 -24.91 41.85 21.52
N ILE A 257 -25.47 41.39 20.39
CA ILE A 257 -25.26 41.96 19.07
C ILE A 257 -26.23 43.12 18.84
N GLN A 258 -25.70 44.26 18.44
CA GLN A 258 -26.48 45.41 17.99
C GLN A 258 -26.80 45.27 16.50
N VAL A 259 -28.08 45.34 16.14
CA VAL A 259 -28.56 45.30 14.76
C VAL A 259 -29.39 46.55 14.45
N GLY A 260 -29.63 46.87 13.19
CA GLY A 260 -30.36 48.08 12.83
C GLY A 260 -29.90 48.72 11.52
N PRO A 261 -30.65 49.70 11.00
CA PRO A 261 -30.20 50.54 9.89
C PRO A 261 -28.82 51.14 10.18
N ASN A 262 -27.90 50.98 9.22
CA ASN A 262 -26.48 51.40 9.29
C ASN A 262 -25.60 50.60 10.27
N ALA A 263 -26.08 49.48 10.82
CA ALA A 263 -25.22 48.57 11.57
C ALA A 263 -24.17 47.94 10.64
N THR A 264 -22.94 47.79 11.14
CA THR A 264 -21.88 47.07 10.43
C THR A 264 -22.19 45.58 10.39
N PRO A 265 -21.75 44.84 9.35
CA PRO A 265 -21.88 43.40 9.33
C PRO A 265 -21.25 42.74 10.56
N VAL A 266 -21.90 41.69 11.04
CA VAL A 266 -21.43 40.90 12.19
C VAL A 266 -20.59 39.75 11.67
N ILE A 267 -19.38 39.58 12.22
CA ILE A 267 -18.48 38.49 11.85
C ILE A 267 -18.60 37.38 12.89
N ILE A 268 -19.06 36.21 12.47
CA ILE A 268 -19.16 35.02 13.31
C ILE A 268 -18.02 34.05 12.96
N GLN A 269 -17.29 33.64 13.98
CA GLN A 269 -16.24 32.62 13.88
C GLN A 269 -16.88 31.23 13.88
N VAL A 270 -16.55 30.39 12.91
CA VAL A 270 -17.05 29.02 12.85
C VAL A 270 -16.19 28.16 13.79
N LYS A 271 -16.71 27.93 15.00
CA LYS A 271 -16.02 27.18 16.05
C LYS A 271 -16.87 26.07 16.61
N GLU A 272 -16.28 24.92 16.84
CA GLU A 272 -16.96 23.77 17.42
C GLU A 272 -16.22 23.27 18.66
N LYS A 273 -16.96 23.01 19.74
CA LYS A 273 -16.42 22.29 20.88
C LYS A 273 -16.44 20.78 20.61
N THR A 274 -15.27 20.15 20.65
CA THR A 274 -15.14 18.70 20.51
C THR A 274 -15.05 18.04 21.88
N PRO A 275 -15.44 16.76 22.03
CA PRO A 275 -15.23 16.02 23.28
C PRO A 275 -13.75 15.93 23.68
N SER A 276 -12.85 16.02 22.69
CA SER A 276 -11.39 15.93 22.85
C SER A 276 -10.72 17.24 23.23
N SER A 277 -11.41 18.39 23.18
CA SER A 277 -10.83 19.69 23.48
C SER A 277 -11.71 20.53 24.41
N PRO A 278 -11.15 21.09 25.49
CA PRO A 278 -11.90 21.94 26.41
C PRO A 278 -12.30 23.28 25.77
N LEU A 279 -11.62 23.70 24.70
CA LEU A 279 -11.85 24.95 23.98
C LEU A 279 -12.49 24.67 22.60
N PRO A 280 -13.38 25.56 22.11
CA PRO A 280 -13.87 25.49 20.74
C PRO A 280 -12.74 25.62 19.72
N GLU A 281 -12.67 24.69 18.78
CA GLU A 281 -11.71 24.68 17.68
C GLU A 281 -12.33 25.31 16.44
N HIS A 282 -11.51 26.01 15.64
CA HIS A 282 -11.95 26.52 14.36
C HIS A 282 -12.30 25.39 13.39
N ARG A 283 -13.35 25.60 12.60
CA ARG A 283 -13.78 24.67 11.55
C ARG A 283 -13.88 25.39 10.22
N PHE A 284 -13.48 24.69 9.16
CA PHE A 284 -13.72 25.16 7.81
C PHE A 284 -15.16 24.89 7.38
N LEU A 285 -15.77 25.84 6.68
CA LEU A 285 -17.07 25.67 6.03
C LEU A 285 -17.01 24.59 4.93
N TRP A 286 -18.13 23.92 4.65
CA TRP A 286 -18.29 22.94 3.56
C TRP A 286 -18.27 23.56 2.14
N LYS A 287 -17.52 24.65 1.96
CA LYS A 287 -17.60 25.51 0.78
C LYS A 287 -16.99 24.87 -0.46
N GLY A 288 -17.76 24.76 -1.55
CA GLY A 288 -17.25 24.36 -2.86
C GLY A 288 -16.76 22.92 -2.98
N LEU A 289 -17.23 22.01 -2.12
CA LEU A 289 -16.83 20.60 -2.11
C LEU A 289 -17.73 19.72 -2.99
N THR A 290 -19.00 20.10 -3.17
CA THR A 290 -19.95 19.41 -4.04
C THR A 290 -20.78 20.43 -4.80
N GLU A 291 -21.26 20.06 -5.98
CA GLU A 291 -22.16 20.90 -6.76
C GLU A 291 -23.52 21.01 -6.05
N ASN A 292 -24.01 22.24 -5.87
CA ASN A 292 -25.33 22.58 -5.32
C ASN A 292 -25.56 22.30 -3.82
N ASP A 293 -24.56 21.85 -3.05
CA ASP A 293 -24.71 21.74 -1.58
C ASP A 293 -24.45 23.09 -0.90
N SER A 294 -25.41 23.53 -0.09
CA SER A 294 -25.28 24.79 0.66
C SER A 294 -24.55 24.52 1.97
N TRP A 295 -23.48 25.28 2.21
CA TRP A 295 -22.81 25.29 3.52
C TRP A 295 -23.51 26.21 4.54
N PHE A 296 -24.45 27.06 4.10
CA PHE A 296 -25.34 27.85 4.96
C PHE A 296 -26.69 27.15 5.10
N VAL A 297 -27.08 26.84 6.36
CA VAL A 297 -28.35 26.15 6.64
C VAL A 297 -29.43 27.14 7.07
N SER A 298 -29.15 27.99 8.05
CA SER A 298 -30.07 29.06 8.48
C SER A 298 -29.35 30.14 9.28
N ALA A 299 -29.92 31.35 9.32
CA ALA A 299 -29.48 32.43 10.19
C ALA A 299 -30.71 33.16 10.76
N ARG A 300 -30.69 33.47 12.06
CA ARG A 300 -31.78 34.18 12.72
C ARG A 300 -31.29 35.10 13.82
N PHE A 301 -31.98 36.23 13.99
CA PHE A 301 -31.80 37.14 15.10
C PHE A 301 -32.89 36.94 16.14
N VAL A 302 -32.52 36.89 17.41
CA VAL A 302 -33.41 36.77 18.56
C VAL A 302 -33.20 37.98 19.46
N LYS A 303 -34.21 38.83 19.56
CA LYS A 303 -34.15 40.05 20.39
C LYS A 303 -33.94 39.72 21.87
N GLU A 304 -33.10 40.50 22.56
CA GLU A 304 -32.89 40.36 24.01
C GLU A 304 -34.19 40.61 24.79
N GLY A 305 -34.50 39.74 25.75
CA GLY A 305 -35.75 39.77 26.51
C GLY A 305 -37.01 39.41 25.70
N GLY A 306 -36.87 39.06 24.41
CA GLY A 306 -37.97 38.64 23.55
C GLY A 306 -38.44 37.21 23.83
N LYS A 307 -39.69 36.91 23.47
CA LYS A 307 -40.20 35.52 23.45
C LYS A 307 -39.70 34.81 22.18
N LEU A 308 -39.85 33.49 22.10
CA LEU A 308 -39.58 32.71 20.87
C LEU A 308 -40.34 33.21 19.62
N THR A 309 -41.34 34.09 19.79
CA THR A 309 -42.07 34.78 18.72
C THR A 309 -41.38 36.02 18.16
N ASP A 310 -40.30 36.50 18.80
CA ASP A 310 -39.52 37.69 18.36
C ASP A 310 -38.28 37.29 17.53
N VAL A 311 -38.37 36.15 16.84
CA VAL A 311 -37.32 35.61 15.98
C VAL A 311 -37.45 36.21 14.59
N ILE A 312 -36.41 36.91 14.14
CA ILE A 312 -36.33 37.45 12.78
C ILE A 312 -35.41 36.54 11.98
N GLN A 313 -35.92 35.92 10.91
CA GLN A 313 -35.08 35.18 9.98
C GLN A 313 -34.20 36.15 9.23
N ILE A 314 -32.90 35.86 9.17
CA ILE A 314 -31.95 36.59 8.35
C ILE A 314 -31.86 35.83 7.03
N PRO A 315 -32.22 36.44 5.89
CA PRO A 315 -32.11 35.79 4.60
C PRO A 315 -30.67 35.32 4.32
N LEU A 316 -30.49 34.13 3.73
CA LEU A 316 -29.16 33.54 3.55
C LEU A 316 -28.28 34.37 2.59
N GLU A 317 -28.87 35.13 1.68
CA GLU A 317 -28.17 36.09 0.81
C GLU A 317 -27.49 37.23 1.58
N LYS A 318 -27.86 37.45 2.85
CA LYS A 318 -27.19 38.38 3.77
C LYS A 318 -26.00 37.76 4.49
N CYS A 319 -25.78 36.46 4.34
CA CYS A 319 -24.64 35.75 4.88
C CYS A 319 -23.57 35.55 3.80
N SER A 320 -22.33 35.86 4.11
CA SER A 320 -21.19 35.71 3.20
C SER A 320 -20.02 35.03 3.90
N ALA A 321 -19.51 33.95 3.31
CA ALA A 321 -18.31 33.29 3.80
C ALA A 321 -17.09 34.18 3.54
N LEU A 322 -16.36 34.53 4.59
CA LEU A 322 -15.15 35.33 4.46
C LEU A 322 -13.97 34.43 4.09
N PRO A 323 -13.33 34.64 2.92
CA PRO A 323 -12.20 33.83 2.50
C PRO A 323 -11.01 34.04 3.45
N MET A 324 -10.27 32.95 3.73
CA MET A 324 -9.03 33.09 4.47
C MET A 324 -7.98 33.84 3.63
N PRO A 325 -7.15 34.71 4.24
CA PRO A 325 -6.12 35.44 3.51
C PRO A 325 -5.11 34.53 2.80
N GLU A 326 -4.81 33.38 3.40
CA GLU A 326 -3.83 32.42 2.89
C GLU A 326 -4.40 31.53 1.78
N THR A 327 -5.70 31.19 1.85
CA THR A 327 -6.39 30.38 0.84
C THR A 327 -7.78 30.95 0.55
N SER A 328 -7.93 31.62 -0.60
CA SER A 328 -9.19 32.28 -0.98
C SER A 328 -10.37 31.33 -1.16
N GLN A 329 -10.10 30.03 -1.25
CA GLN A 329 -11.07 28.97 -1.46
C GLN A 329 -11.66 28.42 -0.15
N SER A 330 -10.96 28.58 0.98
CA SER A 330 -11.44 28.13 2.29
C SER A 330 -12.01 29.29 3.12
N SER A 331 -12.82 28.98 4.13
CA SER A 331 -13.44 30.00 4.99
C SER A 331 -13.72 29.41 6.38
N MET A 332 -13.37 30.13 7.43
CA MET A 332 -13.68 29.81 8.84
C MET A 332 -14.56 30.88 9.50
N GLU A 333 -15.00 31.87 8.72
CA GLU A 333 -15.73 33.04 9.20
C GLU A 333 -16.92 33.34 8.29
N VAL A 334 -17.96 33.91 8.89
CA VAL A 334 -19.18 34.32 8.20
C VAL A 334 -19.49 35.77 8.56
N SER A 335 -19.57 36.62 7.54
CA SER A 335 -20.10 37.97 7.66
C SER A 335 -21.60 37.95 7.46
N ILE A 336 -22.35 38.60 8.35
CA ILE A 336 -23.80 38.69 8.31
C ILE A 336 -24.19 40.16 8.24
N ASP A 337 -24.79 40.57 7.12
CA ASP A 337 -25.39 41.89 6.98
C ASP A 337 -26.68 41.97 7.81
N VAL A 338 -26.65 42.87 8.80
CA VAL A 338 -27.74 43.10 9.76
C VAL A 338 -28.36 44.50 9.59
N SER A 339 -28.02 45.20 8.52
CA SER A 339 -28.43 46.59 8.29
C SER A 339 -29.93 46.73 7.98
N ASP A 340 -30.55 45.69 7.44
CA ASP A 340 -32.00 45.67 7.14
C ASP A 340 -32.87 45.26 8.34
N LEU A 341 -32.26 44.85 9.45
CA LEU A 341 -33.00 44.45 10.63
C LEU A 341 -33.51 45.67 11.42
N PRO A 342 -34.65 45.58 12.14
CA PRO A 342 -35.08 46.62 13.06
C PRO A 342 -34.06 46.86 14.16
N LYS A 343 -33.83 48.14 14.53
CA LYS A 343 -32.85 48.50 15.56
C LYS A 343 -33.13 47.77 16.88
N ALA A 344 -32.21 46.92 17.32
CA ALA A 344 -32.35 46.10 18.52
C ALA A 344 -31.00 45.59 19.04
N ILE A 345 -31.00 45.06 20.27
CA ILE A 345 -29.91 44.25 20.83
C ILE A 345 -30.46 42.83 21.01
N GLY A 346 -29.65 41.82 20.70
CA GLY A 346 -30.07 40.44 20.78
C GLY A 346 -28.95 39.44 20.49
N SER A 347 -29.33 38.24 20.08
CA SER A 347 -28.41 37.18 19.70
C SER A 347 -28.62 36.79 18.25
N ILE A 348 -27.53 36.48 17.55
CA ILE A 348 -27.58 35.84 16.23
C ILE A 348 -27.29 34.36 16.42
N GLU A 349 -28.19 33.53 15.92
CA GLU A 349 -27.97 32.11 15.75
C GLU A 349 -27.72 31.81 14.27
N LEU A 350 -26.58 31.18 13.99
CA LEU A 350 -26.17 30.76 12.65
C LEU A 350 -25.99 29.24 12.66
N ILE A 351 -26.56 28.56 11.67
CA ILE A 351 -26.39 27.11 11.46
C ILE A 351 -25.68 26.90 10.12
N VAL A 352 -24.55 26.18 10.15
CA VAL A 352 -23.69 25.91 8.99
C VAL A 352 -23.28 24.45 8.91
N ASN A 353 -22.94 24.02 7.70
CA ASN A 353 -22.26 22.74 7.48
C ASN A 353 -20.75 22.97 7.42
N VAL A 354 -19.98 22.11 8.08
CA VAL A 354 -18.53 22.22 8.19
C VAL A 354 -17.83 20.97 7.67
N VAL A 355 -16.53 21.08 7.42
CA VAL A 355 -15.64 19.94 7.18
C VAL A 355 -15.30 19.29 8.52
N ASP A 356 -15.72 18.05 8.73
CA ASP A 356 -15.30 17.21 9.87
C ASP A 356 -13.83 16.84 9.75
N LYS A 357 -13.47 16.37 8.56
CA LYS A 357 -12.13 15.90 8.19
C LYS A 357 -11.98 15.92 6.68
N MET A 358 -10.76 16.14 6.23
CA MET A 358 -10.37 15.97 4.83
C MET A 358 -9.10 15.13 4.78
N ARG A 359 -9.07 14.17 3.87
CA ARG A 359 -7.99 13.20 3.72
C ARG A 359 -7.34 13.35 2.36
N ALA A 360 -6.07 13.02 2.26
CA ALA A 360 -5.34 13.02 0.99
C ALA A 360 -5.45 11.65 0.27
N GLY A 361 -5.65 10.56 1.02
CA GLY A 361 -5.80 9.22 0.48
C GLY A 361 -6.60 8.30 1.39
N MET A 362 -6.93 7.11 0.88
CA MET A 362 -7.51 6.03 1.66
C MET A 362 -7.31 4.64 1.04
N ALA A 363 -6.85 3.72 1.86
CA ALA A 363 -6.78 2.30 1.61
C ALA A 363 -8.09 1.58 1.98
N PHE A 364 -8.87 1.09 1.00
CA PHE A 364 -10.13 0.37 1.29
C PHE A 364 -9.87 -1.05 1.81
N GLY A 365 -10.51 -1.45 2.91
CA GLY A 365 -10.29 -2.76 3.54
C GLY A 365 -10.80 -3.93 2.70
N GLY A 366 -10.07 -5.05 2.69
CA GLY A 366 -10.43 -6.32 2.02
C GLY A 366 -10.26 -6.31 0.50
N MET A 367 -10.58 -5.19 -0.16
CA MET A 367 -10.55 -5.05 -1.61
C MET A 367 -9.25 -4.47 -2.16
N ASN A 368 -9.06 -4.64 -3.46
CA ASN A 368 -7.88 -4.23 -4.19
C ASN A 368 -7.87 -2.75 -4.62
N LEU A 369 -8.34 -1.85 -3.76
CA LEU A 369 -8.54 -0.43 -4.07
C LEU A 369 -7.85 0.51 -3.08
N ILE A 370 -7.13 1.49 -3.63
CA ILE A 370 -6.73 2.71 -2.93
C ILE A 370 -7.33 3.93 -3.64
N CYS A 371 -7.67 4.95 -2.85
CA CYS A 371 -8.12 6.25 -3.32
C CYS A 371 -7.02 7.29 -3.08
N VAL A 372 -6.80 8.15 -4.06
CA VAL A 372 -5.81 9.23 -4.03
C VAL A 372 -6.51 10.52 -4.43
N CYS A 373 -6.40 11.56 -3.60
CA CYS A 373 -6.98 12.85 -3.92
C CYS A 373 -6.00 13.66 -4.75
N THR A 374 -6.53 14.45 -5.68
CA THR A 374 -5.76 15.46 -6.39
C THR A 374 -5.88 16.84 -5.75
N MET A 375 -6.81 17.01 -4.80
CA MET A 375 -6.95 18.20 -3.98
C MET A 375 -7.22 17.82 -2.52
N ALA A 376 -6.63 18.57 -1.59
CA ALA A 376 -6.93 18.52 -0.18
C ALA A 376 -6.80 19.92 0.42
N TRP A 377 -7.66 20.23 1.37
CA TRP A 377 -7.82 21.56 1.98
C TRP A 377 -7.88 22.70 0.96
N TRP A 378 -8.62 22.47 -0.14
CA TRP A 378 -8.75 23.38 -1.31
C TRP A 378 -7.45 23.68 -2.06
N GLU A 379 -6.38 22.96 -1.76
CA GLU A 379 -5.11 23.06 -2.46
C GLU A 379 -4.94 21.88 -3.40
N THR A 380 -4.27 22.12 -4.53
CA THR A 380 -3.89 21.03 -5.43
C THR A 380 -2.76 20.23 -4.80
N ILE A 381 -2.92 18.90 -4.76
CA ILE A 381 -1.87 18.00 -4.32
C ILE A 381 -0.94 17.78 -5.51
N GLU A 382 0.32 18.19 -5.36
CA GLU A 382 1.32 18.04 -6.41
C GLU A 382 1.69 16.57 -6.67
N GLN A 383 2.23 16.27 -7.85
CA GLN A 383 2.54 14.90 -8.27
C GLN A 383 3.44 14.15 -7.26
N THR A 384 4.44 14.83 -6.71
CA THR A 384 5.34 14.23 -5.70
C THR A 384 4.57 13.82 -4.45
N GLU A 385 3.62 14.64 -4.02
CA GLU A 385 2.80 14.35 -2.84
C GLU A 385 1.77 13.25 -3.14
N GLN A 386 1.17 13.21 -4.34
CA GLN A 386 0.35 12.08 -4.78
C GLN A 386 1.13 10.76 -4.75
N ASN A 387 2.41 10.76 -5.13
CA ASN A 387 3.27 9.58 -5.00
C ASN A 387 3.46 9.17 -3.53
N GLN A 388 3.66 10.13 -2.62
CA GLN A 388 3.77 9.85 -1.18
C GLN A 388 2.50 9.19 -0.65
N ILE A 389 1.33 9.73 -1.02
CA ILE A 389 0.02 9.16 -0.67
C ILE A 389 -0.09 7.74 -1.22
N ILE A 390 0.26 7.50 -2.49
CA ILE A 390 0.23 6.15 -3.08
C ILE A 390 1.13 5.19 -2.33
N ILE A 391 2.34 5.59 -1.95
CA ILE A 391 3.26 4.75 -1.16
C ILE A 391 2.64 4.41 0.19
N HIS A 392 2.06 5.40 0.87
CA HIS A 392 1.39 5.23 2.16
C HIS A 392 0.20 4.27 2.07
N GLU A 393 -0.74 4.52 1.14
CA GLU A 393 -1.95 3.72 1.01
C GLU A 393 -1.69 2.30 0.49
N LEU A 394 -0.74 2.15 -0.45
CA LEU A 394 -0.28 0.82 -0.86
C LEU A 394 0.45 0.10 0.29
N GLY A 395 1.12 0.85 1.17
CA GLY A 395 1.78 0.32 2.37
C GLY A 395 0.76 -0.30 3.32
N HIS A 396 -0.38 0.36 3.50
CA HIS A 396 -1.53 -0.22 4.19
C HIS A 396 -2.10 -1.44 3.45
N LYS A 397 -2.22 -1.42 2.12
CA LYS A 397 -2.75 -2.59 1.35
C LYS A 397 -1.90 -3.83 1.50
N ILE A 398 -0.58 -3.69 1.49
CA ILE A 398 0.31 -4.85 1.63
C ILE A 398 0.48 -5.31 3.08
N GLY A 399 -0.11 -4.59 4.06
CA GLY A 399 -0.07 -4.96 5.48
C GLY A 399 1.21 -4.55 6.20
N MET A 400 1.89 -3.51 5.73
CA MET A 400 3.22 -3.16 6.24
C MET A 400 3.22 -2.54 7.64
N VAL A 401 2.14 -1.87 8.04
CA VAL A 401 1.93 -1.46 9.43
C VAL A 401 1.50 -2.66 10.27
N ALA A 402 2.39 -3.65 10.35
CA ALA A 402 2.11 -4.94 10.97
C ALA A 402 1.87 -4.77 12.47
N ASP A 403 0.76 -5.32 12.97
CA ASP A 403 0.40 -5.32 14.39
C ASP A 403 0.93 -6.56 15.14
N GLY A 404 1.68 -7.43 14.45
CA GLY A 404 2.20 -8.69 14.99
C GLY A 404 1.19 -9.84 15.04
N ARG A 405 0.02 -9.69 14.41
CA ARG A 405 -1.05 -10.70 14.43
C ARG A 405 -1.26 -11.34 13.07
N ARG A 406 -2.06 -12.43 13.06
CA ARG A 406 -2.40 -13.19 11.85
C ARG A 406 -1.14 -13.59 11.07
N LYS A 407 -1.13 -13.43 9.74
CA LYS A 407 0.01 -13.77 8.87
C LYS A 407 1.06 -12.66 8.76
N LEU A 408 0.94 -11.58 9.54
CA LEU A 408 1.83 -10.42 9.43
C LEU A 408 3.14 -10.64 10.21
N PRO A 409 4.22 -9.96 9.77
CA PRO A 409 5.46 -9.84 10.55
C PRO A 409 5.22 -9.28 11.95
N ASP A 410 6.24 -9.35 12.79
CA ASP A 410 6.16 -8.76 14.13
C ASP A 410 5.96 -7.24 14.09
N LYS A 411 5.29 -6.74 15.12
CA LYS A 411 5.00 -5.32 15.27
C LYS A 411 6.29 -4.51 15.39
N PRO A 412 6.52 -3.47 14.56
CA PRO A 412 7.71 -2.66 14.68
C PRO A 412 7.66 -1.80 15.96
N PRO A 413 8.81 -1.45 16.55
CA PRO A 413 8.86 -0.70 17.82
C PRO A 413 8.29 0.72 17.72
N THR A 414 8.17 1.26 16.51
CA THR A 414 7.63 2.59 16.24
C THR A 414 6.16 2.59 15.79
N TRP A 415 5.44 1.50 16.03
CA TRP A 415 4.02 1.37 15.68
C TRP A 415 3.11 2.16 16.64
N TYR A 416 2.01 2.71 16.12
CA TYR A 416 0.85 3.19 16.90
C TYR A 416 -0.46 2.93 16.16
N ASP A 417 -1.56 2.83 16.90
CA ASP A 417 -2.92 2.62 16.39
C ASP A 417 -3.77 3.90 16.43
N ASN A 418 -5.03 3.73 16.05
CA ASN A 418 -6.07 4.76 16.02
C ASN A 418 -6.29 5.48 17.34
N GLU A 419 -5.98 4.84 18.49
CA GLU A 419 -6.16 5.46 19.80
C GLU A 419 -5.17 6.61 20.03
N LYS A 420 -4.12 6.70 19.20
CA LYS A 420 -3.06 7.71 19.29
C LYS A 420 -3.14 8.81 18.23
N GLY A 421 -4.27 8.99 17.57
CA GLY A 421 -4.60 10.22 16.84
C GLY A 421 -5.08 10.03 15.41
N HIS A 422 -4.22 9.48 14.55
CA HIS A 422 -4.55 9.26 13.14
C HIS A 422 -5.43 8.03 12.93
N VAL A 423 -6.18 7.99 11.82
CA VAL A 423 -7.01 6.83 11.46
C VAL A 423 -6.18 5.84 10.67
N GLY A 424 -5.84 4.73 11.31
CA GLY A 424 -5.03 3.65 10.79
C GLY A 424 -3.92 3.29 11.77
N ASP A 425 -3.32 2.14 11.55
CA ASP A 425 -2.06 1.79 12.20
C ASP A 425 -0.92 2.50 11.47
N HIS A 426 0.01 3.12 12.18
CA HIS A 426 1.01 4.01 11.59
C HIS A 426 2.37 3.89 12.29
N CYS A 427 3.34 4.65 11.79
CA CYS A 427 4.70 4.68 12.31
C CYS A 427 5.06 6.07 12.86
N PHE A 428 5.46 6.14 14.14
CA PHE A 428 5.89 7.40 14.78
C PHE A 428 7.40 7.66 14.63
N HIS A 429 8.12 6.89 13.81
CA HIS A 429 9.57 7.06 13.68
C HIS A 429 9.97 8.51 13.36
N GLY A 430 10.90 9.06 14.15
CA GLY A 430 11.27 10.47 14.14
C GLY A 430 10.69 11.26 15.32
N LEU A 431 9.64 10.75 15.96
CA LEU A 431 9.01 11.35 17.13
C LEU A 431 9.40 10.62 18.44
N PRO A 432 9.34 11.31 19.60
CA PRO A 432 9.47 10.68 20.91
C PRO A 432 8.47 9.53 21.13
N ALA A 433 8.96 8.45 21.72
CA ALA A 433 8.13 7.29 22.09
C ALA A 433 7.15 7.63 23.24
N ASN A 434 6.18 6.73 23.47
CA ASN A 434 5.26 6.76 24.62
C ASN A 434 4.40 8.02 24.74
N ARG A 435 4.13 8.72 23.64
CA ARG A 435 3.15 9.80 23.63
C ARG A 435 1.73 9.22 23.73
N SER A 436 0.85 10.01 24.33
CA SER A 436 -0.60 9.77 24.32
C SER A 436 -1.19 9.92 22.93
N ARG A 437 -0.64 10.86 22.13
CA ARG A 437 -1.02 11.09 20.73
C ARG A 437 0.18 11.43 19.85
N TYR A 438 0.04 11.17 18.56
CA TYR A 438 1.04 11.38 17.52
C TYR A 438 0.54 12.29 16.40
N ASP A 439 -0.47 13.13 16.65
CA ASP A 439 -1.09 14.06 15.72
C ASP A 439 -1.01 15.51 16.21
N LEU A 440 0.04 15.84 16.96
CA LEU A 440 0.25 17.19 17.45
C LEU A 440 0.75 18.08 16.30
N ASN A 441 0.41 19.37 16.35
CA ASN A 441 0.87 20.35 15.37
C ASN A 441 2.42 20.36 15.29
N GLY A 442 2.97 20.16 14.10
CA GLY A 442 4.41 20.12 13.85
C GLY A 442 5.05 18.74 13.97
N ASP A 443 4.30 17.69 14.35
CA ASP A 443 4.80 16.32 14.36
C ASP A 443 5.08 15.82 12.93
N GLU A 444 4.32 16.30 11.93
CA GLU A 444 4.53 15.95 10.52
C GLU A 444 5.95 16.32 10.06
N LYS A 445 6.46 17.50 10.43
CA LYS A 445 7.81 17.97 10.08
C LYS A 445 8.92 17.15 10.71
N GLN A 446 8.66 16.57 11.90
CA GLN A 446 9.64 15.80 12.67
C GLN A 446 9.65 14.32 12.28
N SER A 447 8.50 13.80 11.83
CA SER A 447 8.37 12.42 11.40
C SER A 447 9.30 12.09 10.22
N LYS A 448 9.78 10.84 10.19
CA LYS A 448 10.82 10.36 9.27
C LYS A 448 10.44 9.10 8.50
N CYS A 449 9.18 8.69 8.55
CA CYS A 449 8.67 7.53 7.82
C CYS A 449 7.47 7.95 6.98
N ILE A 450 7.37 7.44 5.75
CA ILE A 450 6.17 7.62 4.93
C ILE A 450 4.88 7.09 5.59
N MET A 451 4.97 6.14 6.52
CA MET A 451 3.81 5.61 7.27
C MET A 451 3.38 6.42 8.47
N TYR A 452 3.88 7.64 8.62
CA TYR A 452 3.27 8.57 9.55
C TYR A 452 1.88 8.95 9.04
N GLY A 453 0.88 9.06 9.93
CA GLY A 453 -0.55 9.14 9.55
C GLY A 453 -1.01 10.44 8.87
N THR A 454 -0.08 11.31 8.50
CA THR A 454 -0.30 12.52 7.72
C THR A 454 0.88 12.70 6.75
N THR A 455 0.65 13.34 5.59
CA THR A 455 1.73 13.67 4.65
C THR A 455 2.82 14.49 5.34
N ASN A 456 4.08 14.08 5.17
CA ASN A 456 5.23 14.64 5.88
C ASN A 456 6.42 14.94 4.96
N GLY A 457 6.21 14.95 3.64
CA GLY A 457 7.26 15.17 2.65
C GLY A 457 8.28 14.02 2.56
N ARG A 458 8.02 12.85 3.14
CA ARG A 458 8.85 11.65 3.02
C ARG A 458 8.27 10.74 1.93
N SER A 459 9.13 10.02 1.22
CA SER A 459 8.71 8.99 0.27
C SER A 459 9.23 7.59 0.62
N ASP A 460 9.95 7.45 1.73
CA ASP A 460 10.67 6.23 2.07
C ASP A 460 10.12 5.55 3.34
N PHE A 461 10.12 4.21 3.34
CA PHE A 461 9.94 3.45 4.56
C PHE A 461 11.18 3.60 5.45
N CYS A 462 10.97 3.94 6.73
CA CYS A 462 12.08 4.11 7.67
C CYS A 462 12.77 2.78 8.01
N ILE A 463 13.88 2.85 8.74
CA ILE A 463 14.68 1.69 9.18
C ILE A 463 13.87 0.62 9.94
N ASN A 464 12.76 0.99 10.58
CA ASN A 464 11.90 0.05 11.29
C ASN A 464 10.81 -0.57 10.40
N CYS A 465 10.36 0.15 9.36
CA CYS A 465 9.30 -0.29 8.47
C CYS A 465 9.84 -1.08 7.27
N ALA A 466 10.99 -0.69 6.72
CA ALA A 466 11.62 -1.37 5.58
C ALA A 466 11.82 -2.88 5.80
N PRO A 467 12.30 -3.37 6.96
CA PRO A 467 12.38 -4.81 7.23
C PRO A 467 11.02 -5.51 7.21
N ILE A 468 9.94 -4.82 7.61
CA ILE A 468 8.58 -5.36 7.55
C ILE A 468 8.14 -5.50 6.10
N VAL A 469 8.26 -4.44 5.29
CA VAL A 469 7.95 -4.47 3.83
C VAL A 469 8.63 -5.67 3.17
N ARG A 470 9.92 -5.85 3.49
CA ARG A 470 10.73 -6.93 2.96
C ARG A 470 10.14 -8.32 3.28
N LYS A 471 9.62 -8.53 4.49
CA LYS A 471 9.09 -9.82 4.97
C LYS A 471 7.68 -10.18 4.50
N LEU A 472 6.87 -9.21 4.09
CA LEU A 472 5.45 -9.43 3.85
C LEU A 472 5.16 -10.55 2.85
N ASP A 473 4.25 -11.44 3.26
CA ASP A 473 3.63 -12.42 2.39
C ASP A 473 2.35 -11.83 1.79
N ILE A 474 2.40 -11.54 0.48
CA ILE A 474 1.28 -11.01 -0.29
C ILE A 474 0.73 -12.04 -1.29
N SER A 475 0.94 -13.33 -1.03
CA SER A 475 0.54 -14.42 -1.93
C SER A 475 -0.98 -14.65 -2.03
N GLU A 476 -1.76 -14.14 -1.07
CA GLU A 476 -3.22 -14.18 -1.15
C GLU A 476 -3.80 -13.07 -2.06
N GLY A 477 -3.04 -12.02 -2.31
CA GLY A 477 -3.52 -10.85 -3.05
C GLY A 477 -4.64 -10.12 -2.31
N TRP A 478 -5.59 -9.57 -3.07
CA TRP A 478 -6.73 -8.80 -2.56
C TRP A 478 -8.02 -9.21 -3.26
N ASP A 479 -9.15 -9.04 -2.57
CA ASP A 479 -10.45 -9.26 -3.19
C ASP A 479 -10.64 -8.26 -4.35
N PRO A 480 -11.01 -8.72 -5.55
CA PRO A 480 -11.23 -7.82 -6.68
C PRO A 480 -12.48 -6.95 -6.46
N LEU A 481 -12.44 -5.72 -6.99
CA LEU A 481 -13.61 -4.83 -7.11
C LEU A 481 -14.79 -5.47 -7.86
#